data_AF-A0AAU9NY89-F1
#
_entry.id   AF-A0AAU9NY89-F1
#
_cell.length_a   1.000
_cell.length_b   1.000
_cell.length_c   1.000
_cell.angle_alpha   90.00
_cell.angle_beta   90.00
_cell.angle_gamma   90.00
#
_symmetry.space_group_name_H-M   'P 1'
#
loop_
_entity.id
_entity.type
_entity.pdbx_description
1 polymer ?
#
loop_
_entity_poly.entity_id
_entity_poly.type
_entity_poly.pdbx_seq_one_letter_code
_entity_poly.pdbx_strand_id
1 'polypeptide(L)'
;MAVRSIFLIILTLCCSFFSNACYSETDTLLQGEELKNWDYLISSNKVFTLKFFGFGSTISPYLGIFYSAHGSGNRKIPRLKVYDHRLGMIYYVKDGSGYLQREDKAVWVANRNNPSKDVYGKLTIDIHGKLSILSGGGTVVDLSSPTPVVTRNASCTLLDNGNFILQELYPDGSVKRVLWQSFDYPTDCWECNKTS
;
A
#
# COMPACT_ATOMS: atom_id res chain seq x y z
N MET A 1 18.35 40.01 -29.46
CA MET A 1 17.14 39.21 -29.14
C MET A 1 17.44 37.71 -28.99
N ALA A 2 18.54 37.32 -28.32
CA ALA A 2 18.87 35.90 -28.11
C ALA A 2 18.97 35.51 -26.61
N VAL A 3 19.13 36.49 -25.71
CA VAL A 3 19.31 36.26 -24.26
C VAL A 3 18.00 36.02 -23.51
N ARG A 4 16.86 36.49 -24.05
CA ARG A 4 15.52 36.25 -23.46
C ARG A 4 15.00 34.83 -23.73
N SER A 5 15.40 34.21 -24.84
CA SER A 5 14.96 32.84 -25.19
C SER A 5 15.72 31.76 -24.43
N ILE A 6 16.99 31.98 -24.06
CA ILE A 6 17.79 31.01 -23.29
C ILE A 6 17.29 30.90 -21.84
N PHE A 7 16.85 32.02 -21.23
CA PHE A 7 16.31 32.03 -19.87
C PHE A 7 14.98 31.25 -19.76
N LEU A 8 14.15 31.31 -20.81
CA LEU A 8 12.90 30.56 -20.89
C LEU A 8 13.12 29.05 -21.04
N ILE A 9 14.16 28.63 -21.76
CA ILE A 9 14.51 27.22 -21.97
C ILE A 9 15.10 26.58 -20.71
N ILE A 10 15.90 27.33 -19.93
CA ILE A 10 16.45 26.84 -18.66
C ILE A 10 15.34 26.73 -17.59
N LEU A 11 14.36 27.64 -17.59
CA LEU A 11 13.22 27.59 -16.69
C LEU A 11 12.30 26.38 -17.00
N THR A 12 12.05 26.07 -18.28
CA THR A 12 11.25 24.91 -18.68
C THR A 12 11.97 23.58 -18.45
N LEU A 13 13.30 23.50 -18.61
CA LEU A 13 14.08 22.31 -18.22
C LEU A 13 14.11 22.12 -16.69
N CYS A 14 14.16 23.21 -15.90
CA CYS A 14 14.10 23.11 -14.43
C CYS A 14 12.76 22.59 -13.91
N CYS A 15 11.64 22.88 -14.58
CA CYS A 15 10.34 22.32 -14.20
C CYS A 15 10.25 20.80 -14.39
N SER A 16 11.01 20.22 -15.32
CA SER A 16 11.10 18.76 -15.47
C SER A 16 11.99 18.07 -14.43
N PHE A 17 12.94 18.79 -13.79
CA PHE A 17 13.82 18.23 -12.75
C PHE A 17 13.31 18.42 -11.31
N PHE A 18 12.25 19.22 -11.11
CA PHE A 18 11.55 19.33 -9.83
C PHE A 18 10.15 18.69 -9.89
N SER A 19 9.98 17.64 -10.69
CA SER A 19 8.97 16.64 -10.36
C SER A 19 9.47 15.88 -9.12
N ASN A 20 9.45 16.56 -7.97
CA ASN A 20 9.21 15.85 -6.71
C ASN A 20 8.04 14.93 -7.02
N ALA A 21 8.20 13.62 -6.83
CA ALA A 21 7.10 12.68 -6.94
C ALA A 21 5.94 13.30 -6.15
N CYS A 22 4.94 13.81 -6.87
CA CYS A 22 3.74 14.31 -6.24
C CYS A 22 3.08 13.03 -5.73
N TYR A 23 3.31 12.70 -4.45
CA TYR A 23 2.70 11.55 -3.82
C TYR A 23 1.20 11.85 -3.78
N SER A 24 0.49 11.41 -4.81
CA SER A 24 -0.95 11.36 -4.78
C SER A 24 -1.32 10.12 -3.99
N GLU A 25 -2.07 10.33 -2.91
CA GLU A 25 -2.84 9.27 -2.28
C GLU A 25 -3.69 8.58 -3.37
N THR A 26 -3.58 7.27 -3.48
CA THR A 26 -4.34 6.44 -4.45
C THR A 26 -4.92 5.24 -3.73
N ASP A 27 -6.08 4.77 -4.19
CA ASP A 27 -6.69 3.52 -3.76
C ASP A 27 -6.35 2.35 -4.69
N THR A 28 -5.65 2.62 -5.80
CA THR A 28 -5.47 1.67 -6.91
C THR A 28 -3.99 1.44 -7.22
N LEU A 29 -3.65 0.16 -7.43
CA LEU A 29 -2.35 -0.32 -7.92
C LEU A 29 -2.56 -0.95 -9.30
N LEU A 30 -1.87 -0.43 -10.31
CA LEU A 30 -1.97 -0.92 -11.69
C LEU A 30 -0.99 -2.05 -11.95
N GLN A 31 -1.26 -2.82 -13.01
CA GLN A 31 -0.34 -3.86 -13.46
C GLN A 31 1.02 -3.30 -13.86
N GLY A 32 2.09 -3.99 -13.46
CA GLY A 32 3.47 -3.54 -13.64
C GLY A 32 3.94 -2.50 -12.61
N GLU A 33 3.04 -1.94 -11.80
CA GLU A 33 3.42 -1.14 -10.64
C GLU A 33 3.79 -2.03 -9.45
N GLU A 34 4.47 -1.43 -8.48
CA GLU A 34 4.87 -2.08 -7.25
C GLU A 34 4.45 -1.21 -6.06
N LEU A 35 3.72 -1.79 -5.10
CA LEU A 35 3.57 -1.19 -3.78
C LEU A 35 4.72 -1.67 -2.90
N LYS A 36 5.60 -0.77 -2.46
CA LYS A 36 6.79 -1.10 -1.64
C LYS A 36 6.53 -0.80 -0.16
N ASN A 37 7.50 -1.12 0.71
CA ASN A 37 7.38 -0.95 2.17
C ASN A 37 6.86 0.42 2.63
N TRP A 38 7.28 1.47 1.95
CA TRP A 38 7.00 2.86 2.34
C TRP A 38 5.77 3.43 1.65
N ASP A 39 5.21 2.67 0.71
CA ASP A 39 4.00 3.02 0.00
C ASP A 39 2.78 2.51 0.74
N TYR A 40 1.64 3.10 0.41
CA TYR A 40 0.35 2.64 0.88
C TYR A 40 -0.71 2.98 -0.15
N LEU A 41 -1.76 2.18 -0.17
CA LEU A 41 -3.03 2.57 -0.75
C LEU A 41 -3.92 3.13 0.35
N ILE A 42 -4.74 4.12 0.04
CA ILE A 42 -5.77 4.65 0.93
C ILE A 42 -7.10 4.63 0.21
N SER A 43 -8.14 4.08 0.83
CA SER A 43 -9.47 4.03 0.23
C SER A 43 -9.97 5.45 -0.09
N SER A 44 -10.84 5.58 -1.08
CA SER A 44 -11.39 6.86 -1.53
C SER A 44 -12.01 7.69 -0.38
N ASN A 45 -12.71 7.04 0.56
CA ASN A 45 -13.28 7.66 1.76
C ASN A 45 -12.26 7.92 2.89
N LYS A 46 -10.99 7.55 2.68
CA LYS A 46 -9.88 7.70 3.63
C LYS A 46 -10.06 6.95 4.96
N VAL A 47 -10.91 5.93 5.00
CA VAL A 47 -11.17 5.10 6.18
C VAL A 47 -10.21 3.92 6.28
N PHE A 48 -9.74 3.38 5.16
CA PHE A 48 -8.87 2.21 5.13
C PHE A 48 -7.54 2.51 4.45
N THR A 49 -6.49 1.85 4.91
CA THR A 49 -5.16 1.88 4.28
C THR A 49 -4.63 0.47 4.13
N LEU A 50 -3.99 0.19 2.99
CA LEU A 50 -3.23 -1.03 2.73
C LEU A 50 -1.75 -0.67 2.72
N LYS A 51 -0.93 -1.32 3.56
CA LYS A 51 0.51 -1.05 3.65
C LYS A 51 1.27 -2.24 4.20
N PHE A 52 2.59 -2.25 3.98
CA PHE A 52 3.48 -3.15 4.70
C PHE A 52 3.72 -2.67 6.13
N PHE A 53 3.91 -3.59 7.07
CA PHE A 53 4.17 -3.30 8.48
C PHE A 53 4.95 -4.44 9.16
N GLY A 54 5.63 -4.16 10.27
CA GLY A 54 6.33 -5.16 11.08
C GLY A 54 5.93 -5.11 12.55
N PHE A 55 6.00 -6.23 13.25
CA PHE A 55 5.70 -6.33 14.69
C PHE A 55 6.93 -6.02 15.56
N GLY A 56 7.51 -4.83 15.40
CA GLY A 56 8.67 -4.40 16.20
C GLY A 56 10.00 -5.12 15.87
N SER A 57 10.00 -6.06 14.93
CA SER A 57 11.20 -6.64 14.32
C SER A 57 11.53 -5.93 13.01
N THR A 58 12.82 -5.81 12.68
CA THR A 58 13.27 -5.21 11.42
C THR A 58 13.15 -6.14 10.19
N ILE A 59 12.81 -7.43 10.35
CA ILE A 59 13.14 -8.47 9.33
C ILE A 59 11.90 -9.23 8.81
N SER A 60 10.68 -8.73 9.03
CA SER A 60 9.48 -9.43 8.55
C SER A 60 8.29 -8.52 8.28
N PRO A 61 8.22 -7.86 7.11
CA PRO A 61 7.06 -7.10 6.72
C PRO A 61 5.89 -8.04 6.37
N TYR A 62 4.76 -7.75 7.00
CA TYR A 62 3.45 -8.26 6.65
C TYR A 62 2.75 -7.21 5.79
N LEU A 63 1.91 -7.64 4.86
CA LEU A 63 0.99 -6.75 4.16
C LEU A 63 -0.36 -6.78 4.89
N GLY A 64 -0.89 -5.62 5.26
CA GLY A 64 -2.14 -5.54 6.01
C GLY A 64 -3.01 -4.35 5.66
N ILE A 65 -4.29 -4.48 6.01
CA ILE A 65 -5.30 -3.41 5.92
C ILE A 65 -5.57 -2.87 7.31
N PHE A 66 -5.66 -1.55 7.43
CA PHE A 66 -5.82 -0.83 8.69
C PHE A 66 -6.88 0.25 8.59
N TYR A 67 -7.52 0.57 9.71
CA TYR A 67 -8.26 1.83 9.82
C TYR A 67 -7.29 3.01 9.74
N SER A 68 -7.59 3.93 8.84
CA SER A 68 -6.84 5.17 8.65
C SER A 68 -7.15 6.17 9.77
N ALA A 69 -6.09 6.77 10.34
CA ALA A 69 -6.23 7.85 11.30
C ALA A 69 -6.82 9.13 10.67
N HIS A 70 -6.78 9.28 9.35
CA HIS A 70 -7.21 10.49 8.63
C HIS A 70 -8.73 10.58 8.43
N GLY A 71 -9.44 9.45 8.31
CA GLY A 71 -10.90 9.41 8.11
C GLY A 71 -11.74 9.46 9.40
N SER A 72 -11.12 9.39 10.57
CA SER A 72 -11.82 9.49 11.87
C SER A 72 -12.18 10.94 12.16
N GLY A 73 -13.34 11.41 11.66
CA GLY A 73 -13.93 12.69 12.05
C GLY A 73 -13.83 12.92 13.55
N ASN A 74 -13.31 14.10 13.94
CA ASN A 74 -13.18 14.60 15.31
C ASN A 74 -12.08 14.04 16.22
N ARG A 75 -10.86 13.80 15.70
CA ARG A 75 -9.66 13.93 16.53
C ARG A 75 -8.62 14.81 15.84
N LYS A 76 -8.73 16.13 16.01
CA LYS A 76 -7.60 17.05 15.80
C LYS A 76 -6.48 16.60 16.73
N ILE A 77 -5.50 15.88 16.20
CA ILE A 77 -4.26 15.64 16.91
C ILE A 77 -3.19 16.37 16.09
N PRO A 78 -2.53 17.40 16.64
CA PRO A 78 -1.35 17.94 16.00
C PRO A 78 -0.29 16.84 16.07
N ARG A 79 -0.01 16.20 14.95
CA ARG A 79 0.91 15.06 14.89
C ARG A 79 1.98 15.38 13.87
N LEU A 80 3.20 15.59 14.36
CA LEU A 80 4.38 15.53 13.52
C LEU A 80 4.45 14.10 12.95
N LYS A 81 4.37 13.98 11.62
CA LYS A 81 4.66 12.72 10.91
C LYS A 81 6.16 12.50 10.97
N VAL A 82 6.60 11.50 11.72
CA VAL A 82 8.02 11.10 11.76
C VAL A 82 8.15 9.75 11.10
N TYR A 83 9.07 9.68 10.15
CA TYR A 83 9.44 8.44 9.49
C TYR A 83 10.61 7.80 10.25
N ASP A 84 10.40 6.60 10.78
CA ASP A 84 11.49 5.81 11.33
C ASP A 84 12.14 4.97 10.21
N HIS A 85 13.33 5.38 9.78
CA HIS A 85 14.12 4.59 8.84
C HIS A 85 14.61 3.26 9.44
N ARG A 86 14.65 3.12 10.77
CA ARG A 86 15.07 1.89 11.46
C ARG A 86 13.94 0.91 11.63
N LEU A 87 12.72 1.39 11.88
CA LEU A 87 11.57 0.53 12.14
C LEU A 87 10.71 0.25 10.91
N GLY A 88 10.92 0.95 9.79
CA GLY A 88 10.08 0.70 8.63
C GLY A 88 8.73 1.43 8.66
N MET A 89 8.53 2.39 9.57
CA MET A 89 7.17 2.86 9.93
C MET A 89 7.08 4.38 10.02
N ILE A 90 5.95 4.92 9.56
CA ILE A 90 5.53 6.29 9.88
C ILE A 90 4.79 6.25 11.21
N TYR A 91 5.24 7.06 12.17
CA TYR A 91 4.57 7.21 13.46
C TYR A 91 4.22 8.67 13.73
N TYR A 92 3.25 8.85 14.63
CA TYR A 92 2.75 10.15 15.01
C TYR A 92 3.29 10.51 16.40
N VAL A 93 4.04 11.60 16.49
CA VAL A 93 4.51 12.13 17.78
C VAL A 93 3.46 13.07 18.36
N LYS A 94 3.08 12.86 19.62
CA LYS A 94 2.28 13.81 20.41
C LYS A 94 3.23 14.66 21.24
N ASP A 95 2.96 15.97 21.33
CA ASP A 95 3.75 16.93 22.11
C ASP A 95 4.12 16.39 23.51
N GLY A 96 5.41 16.14 23.69
CA GLY A 96 6.10 16.10 24.98
C GLY A 96 5.87 14.91 25.91
N SER A 97 5.09 13.88 25.55
CA SER A 97 4.84 12.74 26.45
C SER A 97 4.85 11.39 25.74
N GLY A 98 6.06 10.92 25.40
CA GLY A 98 6.31 9.53 25.04
C GLY A 98 5.77 9.05 23.69
N TYR A 99 6.47 8.08 23.11
CA TYR A 99 6.01 7.38 21.91
C TYR A 99 4.83 6.48 22.27
N LEU A 100 3.61 6.99 22.16
CA LEU A 100 2.44 6.11 22.17
C LEU A 100 2.29 5.53 20.76
N GLN A 101 2.87 4.35 20.54
CA GLN A 101 2.41 3.41 19.52
C GLN A 101 0.91 3.24 19.76
N ARG A 102 0.07 3.93 18.99
CA ARG A 102 -1.19 3.30 18.62
C ARG A 102 -0.73 2.14 17.73
N GLU A 103 -0.72 0.93 18.28
CA GLU A 103 -0.72 -0.26 17.45
C GLU A 103 -1.95 -0.11 16.55
N ASP A 104 -1.73 0.38 15.32
CA ASP A 104 -2.79 0.36 14.31
C ASP A 104 -3.08 -1.13 14.10
N LYS A 105 -4.16 -1.61 14.72
CA LYS A 105 -4.56 -3.01 14.65
C LYS A 105 -4.98 -3.31 13.21
N ALA A 106 -4.28 -4.23 12.56
CA ALA A 106 -4.67 -4.70 11.24
C ALA A 106 -6.04 -5.38 11.32
N VAL A 107 -6.94 -5.01 10.41
CA VAL A 107 -8.24 -5.67 10.23
C VAL A 107 -8.13 -6.87 9.29
N TRP A 108 -7.05 -6.95 8.51
CA TRP A 108 -6.73 -8.05 7.61
C TRP A 108 -5.21 -8.13 7.38
N VAL A 109 -4.65 -9.33 7.26
CA VAL A 109 -3.20 -9.57 7.06
C VAL A 109 -2.97 -10.66 5.99
N ALA A 110 -2.38 -10.28 4.86
CA ALA A 110 -2.24 -11.15 3.68
C ALA A 110 -1.37 -12.39 3.94
N ASN A 111 -0.17 -12.17 4.48
CA ASN A 111 0.87 -13.18 4.64
C ASN A 111 1.09 -13.56 6.11
N ARG A 112 0.01 -13.68 6.89
CA ARG A 112 0.04 -14.00 8.32
C ARG A 112 0.85 -15.26 8.65
N ASN A 113 0.64 -16.32 7.89
CA ASN A 113 1.26 -17.63 8.14
C ASN A 113 2.64 -17.77 7.47
N ASN A 114 3.00 -16.85 6.58
CA ASN A 114 4.25 -16.88 5.85
C ASN A 114 4.86 -15.47 5.81
N PRO A 115 5.35 -14.96 6.95
CA PRO A 115 6.01 -13.67 6.98
C PRO A 115 7.17 -13.63 5.99
N SER A 116 7.34 -12.47 5.37
CA SER A 116 8.57 -12.17 4.64
C SER A 116 9.78 -12.36 5.58
N LYS A 117 10.88 -12.93 5.08
CA LYS A 117 12.12 -13.11 5.86
C LYS A 117 13.16 -12.00 5.60
N ASP A 118 12.80 -11.01 4.79
CA ASP A 118 13.63 -9.84 4.49
C ASP A 118 13.00 -8.59 5.12
N VAL A 119 13.78 -7.52 5.26
CA VAL A 119 13.32 -6.19 5.66
C VAL A 119 12.34 -5.61 4.63
N TYR A 120 12.52 -5.97 3.35
CA TYR A 120 11.77 -5.39 2.23
C TYR A 120 10.76 -6.35 1.64
N GLY A 121 9.55 -5.85 1.40
CA GLY A 121 8.45 -6.53 0.74
C GLY A 121 7.89 -5.65 -0.37
N LYS A 122 7.37 -6.28 -1.42
CA LYS A 122 6.62 -5.61 -2.47
C LYS A 122 5.41 -6.41 -2.90
N LEU A 123 4.33 -5.71 -3.21
CA LEU A 123 3.13 -6.27 -3.82
C LEU A 123 3.12 -5.90 -5.30
N THR A 124 2.86 -6.89 -6.17
CA THR A 124 2.85 -6.66 -7.62
C THR A 124 1.80 -7.52 -8.32
N ILE A 125 1.40 -7.07 -9.51
CA ILE A 125 0.55 -7.79 -10.45
C ILE A 125 1.39 -8.06 -11.70
N ASP A 126 1.62 -9.33 -12.03
CA ASP A 126 2.36 -9.69 -13.25
C ASP A 126 1.49 -9.54 -14.51
N ILE A 127 2.10 -9.74 -15.69
CA ILE A 127 1.43 -9.62 -17.00
C ILE A 127 0.24 -10.58 -17.19
N HIS A 128 0.14 -11.64 -16.38
CA HIS A 128 -0.93 -12.63 -16.42
C HIS A 128 -2.05 -12.32 -15.42
N GLY A 129 -1.93 -11.25 -14.65
CA GLY A 129 -2.85 -10.90 -13.58
C GLY A 129 -2.65 -11.75 -12.32
N LYS A 130 -1.45 -12.31 -12.13
CA LYS A 130 -1.06 -12.98 -10.88
C LYS A 130 -0.70 -11.94 -9.83
N LEU A 131 -1.31 -12.03 -8.65
CA LEU A 131 -1.06 -11.13 -7.53
C LEU A 131 -0.13 -11.81 -6.52
N SER A 132 1.05 -11.22 -6.29
CA SER A 132 2.09 -11.83 -5.47
C SER A 132 2.73 -10.83 -4.51
N ILE A 133 3.06 -11.31 -3.31
CA ILE A 133 3.96 -10.65 -2.36
C ILE A 133 5.35 -11.22 -2.57
N LEU A 134 6.30 -10.34 -2.86
CA LEU A 134 7.70 -10.69 -3.13
C LEU A 134 8.62 -10.09 -2.07
N SER A 135 9.73 -10.78 -1.79
CA SER A 135 10.75 -10.36 -0.83
C SER A 135 12.07 -11.08 -1.07
N GLY A 136 13.22 -10.45 -0.76
CA GLY A 136 14.53 -11.10 -0.84
C GLY A 136 14.89 -11.67 -2.23
N GLY A 137 14.29 -11.11 -3.29
CA GLY A 137 14.45 -11.61 -4.67
C GLY A 137 13.57 -12.80 -5.05
N GLY A 138 12.67 -13.25 -4.17
CA GLY A 138 11.76 -14.37 -4.41
C GLY A 138 10.30 -14.08 -4.06
N THR A 139 9.44 -15.06 -4.32
CA THR A 139 8.01 -15.01 -3.95
C THR A 139 7.81 -15.46 -2.51
N VAL A 140 7.14 -14.63 -1.71
CA VAL A 140 6.69 -14.98 -0.36
C VAL A 140 5.36 -15.72 -0.43
N VAL A 141 4.37 -15.13 -1.09
CA VAL A 141 3.02 -15.67 -1.23
C VAL A 141 2.43 -15.23 -2.56
N ASP A 142 1.75 -16.16 -3.24
CA ASP A 142 0.83 -15.85 -4.32
C ASP A 142 -0.59 -15.73 -3.73
N LEU A 143 -1.14 -14.52 -3.72
CA LEU A 143 -2.50 -14.27 -3.22
C LEU A 143 -3.53 -14.75 -4.24
N SER A 144 -3.23 -14.60 -5.53
CA SER A 144 -4.05 -15.12 -6.63
C SER A 144 -3.19 -15.55 -7.80
N SER A 145 -3.50 -16.70 -8.38
CA SER A 145 -2.87 -17.22 -9.60
C SER A 145 -3.93 -17.70 -10.58
N PRO A 146 -4.39 -16.83 -11.51
CA PRO A 146 -5.48 -17.16 -12.40
C PRO A 146 -5.11 -18.27 -13.40
N THR A 147 -6.03 -19.20 -13.62
CA THR A 147 -5.96 -20.25 -14.64
C THR A 147 -7.13 -20.13 -15.63
N PRO A 148 -6.91 -20.30 -16.95
CA PRO A 148 -5.63 -20.48 -17.62
C PRO A 148 -4.75 -19.22 -17.57
N VAL A 149 -3.43 -19.42 -17.73
CA VAL A 149 -2.42 -18.35 -17.78
C VAL A 149 -2.52 -17.65 -19.14
N VAL A 150 -3.13 -16.47 -19.13
CA VAL A 150 -3.28 -15.60 -20.30
C VAL A 150 -2.88 -14.19 -19.89
N THR A 151 -2.45 -13.36 -20.84
CA THR A 151 -2.23 -11.94 -20.57
C THR A 151 -3.56 -11.27 -20.18
N ARG A 152 -3.55 -10.49 -19.10
CA ARG A 152 -4.72 -9.77 -18.60
C ARG A 152 -4.36 -8.30 -18.40
N ASN A 153 -5.28 -7.39 -18.67
CA ASN A 153 -5.20 -6.04 -18.12
C ASN A 153 -5.83 -6.10 -16.72
N ALA A 154 -5.06 -5.85 -15.67
CA ALA A 154 -5.52 -6.03 -14.30
C ALA A 154 -5.11 -4.86 -13.40
N SER A 155 -5.90 -4.64 -12.36
CA SER A 155 -5.59 -3.69 -11.29
C SER A 155 -6.05 -4.25 -9.96
N CYS A 156 -5.47 -3.72 -8.88
CA CYS A 156 -6.02 -3.89 -7.56
C CYS A 156 -6.55 -2.56 -7.02
N THR A 157 -7.69 -2.60 -6.33
CA THR A 157 -8.27 -1.41 -5.68
C THR A 157 -8.65 -1.72 -4.23
N LEU A 158 -8.33 -0.79 -3.32
CA LEU A 158 -8.79 -0.80 -1.94
C LEU A 158 -10.11 -0.05 -1.84
N LEU A 159 -11.20 -0.79 -1.69
CA LEU A 159 -12.54 -0.21 -1.62
C LEU A 159 -12.81 0.50 -0.28
N ASP A 160 -13.82 1.37 -0.29
CA ASP A 160 -14.29 2.14 0.87
C ASP A 160 -14.80 1.30 2.04
N ASN A 161 -15.17 0.04 1.79
CA ASN A 161 -15.56 -0.93 2.82
C ASN A 161 -14.36 -1.72 3.39
N GLY A 162 -13.14 -1.44 2.92
CA GLY A 162 -11.92 -2.14 3.33
C GLY A 162 -11.63 -3.42 2.57
N ASN A 163 -12.44 -3.79 1.57
CA ASN A 163 -12.14 -4.93 0.71
C ASN A 163 -11.08 -4.55 -0.32
N PHE A 164 -9.96 -5.28 -0.31
CA PHE A 164 -8.95 -5.19 -1.35
C PHE A 164 -9.24 -6.22 -2.43
N ILE A 165 -9.41 -5.76 -3.68
CA ILE A 165 -9.84 -6.61 -4.79
C ILE A 165 -8.84 -6.55 -5.93
N LEU A 166 -8.66 -7.68 -6.62
CA LEU A 166 -7.99 -7.79 -7.91
C LEU A 166 -9.05 -7.92 -9.00
N GLN A 167 -8.97 -7.09 -10.03
CA GLN A 167 -9.94 -7.04 -11.11
C GLN A 167 -9.26 -7.15 -12.47
N GLU A 168 -9.96 -7.77 -13.42
CA GLU A 168 -9.64 -7.70 -14.84
C GLU A 168 -10.41 -6.54 -15.46
N LEU A 169 -9.74 -5.79 -16.33
CA LEU A 169 -10.26 -4.60 -16.99
C LEU A 169 -10.42 -4.81 -18.49
N TYR A 170 -11.41 -4.15 -19.08
CA TYR A 170 -11.50 -3.96 -20.53
C TYR A 170 -10.48 -2.91 -21.00
N PRO A 171 -10.20 -2.80 -22.31
CA PRO A 171 -9.31 -1.77 -22.86
C PRO A 171 -9.75 -0.33 -22.58
N ASP A 172 -11.03 -0.10 -22.31
CA ASP A 172 -11.59 1.20 -21.93
C ASP A 172 -11.43 1.52 -20.43
N GLY A 173 -10.82 0.62 -19.64
CA GLY A 173 -10.62 0.75 -18.20
C GLY A 173 -11.81 0.31 -17.35
N SER A 174 -12.93 -0.10 -17.94
CA SER A 174 -14.08 -0.60 -17.20
C SER A 174 -13.81 -1.99 -16.62
N VAL A 175 -14.44 -2.30 -15.47
CA VAL A 175 -14.26 -3.59 -14.79
C VAL A 175 -14.94 -4.69 -15.61
N LYS A 176 -14.16 -5.69 -16.03
CA LYS A 176 -14.65 -6.89 -16.70
C LYS A 176 -15.12 -7.93 -15.71
N ARG A 177 -14.31 -8.21 -14.67
CA ARG A 177 -14.66 -9.14 -13.58
C ARG A 177 -13.71 -9.00 -12.40
N VAL A 178 -14.16 -9.46 -11.23
CA VAL A 178 -13.31 -9.66 -10.06
C VAL A 178 -12.59 -11.01 -10.21
N LEU A 179 -11.27 -11.01 -10.02
CA LEU A 179 -10.43 -12.21 -10.07
C LEU A 179 -10.13 -12.77 -8.68
N TRP A 180 -10.06 -11.90 -7.67
CA TRP A 180 -9.77 -12.24 -6.28
C TRP A 180 -10.20 -11.09 -5.35
N GLN A 181 -10.53 -11.40 -4.10
CA GLN A 181 -10.84 -10.38 -3.08
C GLN A 181 -10.41 -10.84 -1.68
N SER A 182 -9.95 -9.88 -0.87
CA SER A 182 -9.47 -10.12 0.49
C SER A 182 -10.53 -10.70 1.43
N PHE A 183 -11.80 -10.34 1.23
CA PHE A 183 -12.91 -10.79 2.08
C PHE A 183 -13.18 -12.30 1.98
N ASP A 184 -12.79 -12.95 0.88
CA ASP A 184 -12.89 -14.41 0.74
C ASP A 184 -11.81 -15.14 1.55
N TYR A 185 -10.80 -14.42 2.02
CA TYR A 185 -9.67 -14.93 2.80
C TYR A 185 -9.56 -14.16 4.12
N PRO A 186 -10.57 -14.24 5.00
CA PRO A 186 -10.55 -13.53 6.26
C PRO A 186 -9.40 -14.04 7.12
N THR A 187 -8.65 -13.11 7.71
CA THR A 187 -7.70 -13.42 8.77
C THR A 187 -8.23 -12.87 10.07
N ASP A 188 -8.22 -13.67 11.14
CA ASP A 188 -8.73 -13.24 12.44
C ASP A 188 -8.18 -11.87 12.86
N CYS A 189 -9.10 -11.03 13.31
CA CYS A 189 -8.81 -9.87 14.13
C CYS A 189 -8.13 -10.37 15.41
N TRP A 190 -6.88 -9.98 15.68
CA TRP A 190 -6.00 -10.55 16.73
C TRP A 190 -6.59 -10.60 18.18
N GLU A 191 -7.74 -9.98 18.45
CA GLU A 191 -8.42 -10.05 19.75
C GLU A 191 -9.39 -11.22 19.93
N CYS A 192 -9.85 -11.91 18.88
CA CYS A 192 -10.85 -12.97 19.08
C CYS A 192 -10.31 -14.22 19.81
N ASN A 193 -8.98 -14.37 19.90
CA ASN A 193 -8.34 -15.55 20.51
C ASN A 193 -7.76 -15.29 21.93
N LYS A 194 -8.15 -14.20 22.59
CA LYS A 194 -7.75 -13.94 24.00
C LYS A 194 -8.87 -14.11 25.02
N THR A 195 -10.06 -14.54 24.61
CA THR A 195 -11.16 -14.86 25.53
C THR A 195 -11.87 -16.14 25.10
N SER A 196 -11.24 -17.26 25.43
CA SER A 196 -11.88 -18.58 25.54
C SER A 196 -11.20 -19.34 26.65
#